data_AF-A0A3Q1BP46-F1
#
_entry.id   AF-A0A3Q1BP46-F1
#
_cell.length_a   1.000
_cell.length_b   1.000
_cell.length_c   1.000
_cell.angle_alpha   90.00
_cell.angle_beta   90.00
_cell.angle_gamma   90.00
#
_symmetry.space_group_name_H-M   'P 1'
#
loop_
_entity.id
_entity.type
_entity.pdbx_description
1 polymer ?
#
loop_
_entity_poly.entity_id
_entity_poly.type
_entity_poly.pdbx_seq_one_letter_code
_entity_poly.pdbx_strand_id
1 'polypeptide(L)'
;MFLMENSLVKDNPLFLPLNKDKTVYDGFITVQEVGLKSHPECRSIPPPQYYSQLISEMETLGWDKLLFIDTQFRTLRLKAEDSSARQHILTIKLKSKHPAEAPECSADLPVPLALTWTAQSTLEQIHSQFLLCLQSLAEFWDVLDEIDTKTWILEPEKPSRSDTMRRIAIGNNVSIKVEVDPRHPKMLPECCLLGAEHGGSCLWSAGRNPDSSVLHNLRDVLEIEFPSPATHEKSDFNVECGICYSYRLEAAIPDQVCNDPHCGQPFHQACLYEWLRALPTSRQSFSIVFGECPYCSKPITVKMAAQKS
;
A
#
# COMPACT_ATOMS: atom_id res chain seq x y z
N MET A 1 5.94 51.11 48.31
CA MET A 1 4.83 50.34 47.71
C MET A 1 5.08 50.18 46.21
N PHE A 2 6.22 49.56 45.83
CA PHE A 2 6.74 49.58 44.45
C PHE A 2 7.54 48.30 44.08
N LEU A 3 7.22 47.15 44.68
CA LEU A 3 7.95 45.90 44.41
C LEU A 3 7.04 44.66 44.33
N MET A 4 5.82 44.79 43.77
CA MET A 4 4.93 43.64 43.60
C MET A 4 4.11 43.64 42.30
N GLU A 5 4.50 44.43 41.30
CA GLU A 5 3.83 44.44 39.97
C GLU A 5 4.64 43.75 38.85
N ASN A 6 5.92 43.45 39.07
CA ASN A 6 6.79 42.87 38.03
C ASN A 6 6.76 41.33 37.94
N SER A 7 5.95 40.64 38.75
CA SER A 7 5.88 39.17 38.71
C SER A 7 4.75 38.63 37.83
N LEU A 8 3.65 39.39 37.64
CA LEU A 8 2.46 38.89 36.92
C LEU A 8 2.57 39.01 35.39
N VAL A 9 3.46 39.86 34.87
CA VAL A 9 3.67 40.06 33.43
C VAL A 9 4.63 39.03 32.83
N LYS A 10 5.46 38.38 33.65
CA LYS A 10 6.37 37.31 33.20
C LYS A 10 5.70 35.94 33.09
N ASP A 11 4.63 35.71 33.86
CA ASP A 11 3.94 34.41 33.90
C ASP A 11 2.68 34.35 33.01
N ASN A 12 2.26 35.47 32.40
CA ASN A 12 1.14 35.51 31.46
C ASN A 12 1.29 36.64 30.42
N PRO A 13 1.59 36.33 29.14
CA PRO A 13 1.76 37.34 28.10
C PRO A 13 0.45 38.01 27.62
N LEU A 14 -0.66 37.87 28.36
CA LEU A 14 -2.01 38.30 27.96
C LEU A 14 -2.60 39.48 28.75
N PHE A 15 -1.82 40.14 29.61
CA PHE A 15 -2.32 41.30 30.36
C PHE A 15 -1.63 42.59 29.93
N LEU A 16 -2.43 43.52 29.37
CA LEU A 16 -2.03 44.91 29.15
C LEU A 16 -2.59 45.80 30.27
N PRO A 17 -1.80 46.76 30.80
CA PRO A 17 -2.27 47.69 31.81
C PRO A 17 -3.18 48.77 31.19
N LEU A 18 -4.29 49.06 31.87
CA LEU A 18 -5.24 50.12 31.50
C LEU A 18 -4.87 51.45 32.18
N ASN A 19 -5.18 52.58 31.53
CA ASN A 19 -5.03 53.91 32.12
C ASN A 19 -6.16 54.26 33.11
N LYS A 20 -6.02 55.38 33.82
CA LYS A 20 -6.95 55.81 34.88
C LYS A 20 -8.35 56.18 34.38
N ASP A 21 -8.53 56.33 33.06
CA ASP A 21 -9.79 56.75 32.44
C ASP A 21 -10.56 55.58 31.80
N LYS A 22 -10.10 54.33 31.98
CA LYS A 22 -10.73 53.09 31.49
C LYS A 22 -11.03 53.04 29.98
N THR A 23 -10.30 53.77 29.16
CA THR A 23 -10.43 53.67 27.70
C THR A 23 -9.44 52.63 27.14
N VAL A 24 -9.98 51.67 26.38
CA VAL A 24 -9.22 50.62 25.69
C VAL A 24 -8.72 51.17 24.36
N TYR A 25 -7.42 51.03 24.07
CA TYR A 25 -6.89 51.32 22.74
C TYR A 25 -7.50 50.36 21.72
N ASP A 26 -7.89 50.92 20.57
CA ASP A 26 -8.52 50.29 19.44
C ASP A 26 -7.80 49.01 18.99
N GLY A 27 -8.55 47.91 18.86
CA GLY A 27 -8.08 46.63 18.32
C GLY A 27 -8.05 45.45 19.31
N PHE A 28 -9.22 44.94 19.69
CA PHE A 28 -9.30 43.54 20.14
C PHE A 28 -9.21 42.65 18.91
N ILE A 29 -8.03 42.08 18.65
CA ILE A 29 -7.95 40.80 17.96
C ILE A 29 -7.66 39.78 19.06
N THR A 30 -8.60 38.88 19.30
CA THR A 30 -8.37 37.77 20.24
C THR A 30 -7.20 36.93 19.73
N VAL A 31 -6.34 36.41 20.60
CA VAL A 31 -5.27 35.47 20.19
C VAL A 31 -5.86 34.22 19.53
N GLN A 32 -7.13 33.90 19.79
CA GLN A 32 -7.92 32.94 19.01
C GLN A 32 -8.04 33.32 17.52
N GLU A 33 -8.32 34.58 17.19
CA GLU A 33 -8.37 35.05 15.80
C GLU A 33 -7.01 35.05 15.11
N VAL A 34 -5.90 35.26 15.83
CA VAL A 34 -4.54 35.20 15.24
C VAL A 34 -4.10 33.75 15.04
N GLY A 35 -4.40 32.85 15.98
CA GLY A 35 -4.16 31.41 15.83
C GLY A 35 -5.02 30.75 14.74
N LEU A 36 -6.25 31.25 14.54
CA LEU A 36 -7.14 30.84 13.43
C LEU A 36 -6.68 31.38 12.07
N LYS A 37 -5.91 32.48 12.03
CA LYS A 37 -5.40 33.11 10.79
C LYS A 37 -4.01 32.63 10.37
N SER A 38 -3.27 31.93 11.23
CA SER A 38 -1.94 31.39 10.90
C SER A 38 -1.95 30.05 10.15
N HIS A 39 -3.13 29.45 9.92
CA HIS A 39 -3.31 28.34 8.99
C HIS A 39 -4.04 28.85 7.73
N PRO A 40 -3.50 28.64 6.50
CA PRO A 40 -4.11 29.12 5.25
C PRO A 40 -5.45 28.48 4.86
N GLU A 41 -6.13 27.80 5.77
CA GLU A 41 -7.46 27.27 5.53
C GLU A 41 -8.38 27.78 6.64
N CYS A 42 -9.00 28.93 6.40
CA CYS A 42 -10.18 29.36 7.12
C CYS A 42 -11.30 28.34 6.84
N ARG A 43 -11.26 27.20 7.56
CA ARG A 43 -12.26 26.14 7.47
C ARG A 43 -13.49 26.61 8.22
N SER A 44 -14.58 26.88 7.51
CA SER A 44 -15.87 27.15 8.15
C SER A 44 -16.24 25.98 9.06
N ILE A 45 -16.53 26.29 10.32
CA ILE A 45 -17.04 25.31 11.28
C ILE A 45 -18.41 24.85 10.77
N PRO A 46 -18.65 23.54 10.55
CA PRO A 46 -19.96 23.03 10.18
C PRO A 46 -21.05 23.45 11.19
N PRO A 47 -22.29 23.67 10.74
CA PRO A 47 -23.38 24.01 11.64
C PRO A 47 -23.67 22.85 12.61
N PRO A 48 -24.22 23.09 13.83
CA PRO A 48 -24.44 22.05 14.84
C PRO A 48 -25.22 20.82 14.34
N GLN A 49 -26.16 21.02 13.41
CA GLN A 49 -26.96 19.96 12.80
C GLN A 49 -26.11 18.90 12.11
N TYR A 50 -24.95 19.28 11.55
CA TYR A 50 -24.01 18.35 10.93
C TYR A 50 -23.51 17.31 11.93
N TYR A 51 -23.08 17.75 13.11
CA TYR A 51 -22.57 16.85 14.15
C TYR A 51 -23.67 15.98 14.73
N SER A 52 -24.85 16.55 14.98
CA SER A 52 -26.00 15.79 15.47
C SER A 52 -26.41 14.69 14.48
N GLN A 53 -26.43 14.99 13.18
CA GLN A 53 -26.71 13.99 12.15
C GLN A 53 -25.62 12.92 12.13
N LEU A 54 -24.34 13.30 12.11
CA LEU A 54 -23.23 12.35 12.06
C LEU A 54 -23.22 11.42 13.28
N ILE A 55 -23.45 11.95 14.47
CA ILE A 55 -23.55 11.16 15.71
C ILE A 55 -24.72 10.18 15.62
N SER A 56 -25.89 10.62 15.13
CA SER A 56 -27.07 9.76 14.96
C SER A 56 -26.82 8.64 13.93
N GLU A 57 -26.12 8.93 12.83
CA GLU A 57 -25.70 7.92 11.86
C GLU A 57 -24.73 6.90 12.50
N MET A 58 -23.85 7.34 13.40
CA MET A 58 -22.94 6.46 14.12
C MET A 58 -23.60 5.61 15.20
N GLU A 59 -24.58 6.15 15.90
CA GLU A 59 -25.43 5.38 16.81
C GLU A 59 -26.20 4.28 16.07
N THR A 60 -26.73 4.60 14.89
CA THR A 60 -27.46 3.65 14.04
C THR A 60 -26.54 2.57 13.49
N LEU A 61 -25.37 2.95 12.97
CA LEU A 61 -24.39 1.99 12.46
C LEU A 61 -23.83 1.07 13.56
N GLY A 62 -23.63 1.61 14.76
CA GLY A 62 -22.97 0.95 15.88
C GLY A 62 -21.54 1.47 16.09
N TRP A 63 -21.28 1.97 17.31
CA TRP A 63 -19.98 2.53 17.70
C TRP A 63 -18.85 1.50 17.72
N ASP A 64 -19.18 0.21 17.85
CA ASP A 64 -18.19 -0.87 17.81
C ASP A 64 -17.46 -0.94 16.46
N LYS A 65 -18.09 -0.43 15.39
CA LYS A 65 -17.51 -0.39 14.05
C LYS A 65 -16.55 0.78 13.85
N LEU A 66 -16.61 1.82 14.68
CA LEU A 66 -15.73 3.00 14.55
C LEU A 66 -14.35 2.71 15.15
N LEU A 67 -13.30 2.76 14.32
CA LEU A 67 -11.92 2.64 14.79
C LEU A 67 -11.29 3.98 15.11
N PHE A 68 -11.64 5.01 14.33
CA PHE A 68 -11.03 6.33 14.42
C PHE A 68 -11.96 7.39 13.86
N ILE A 69 -11.96 8.55 14.49
CA ILE A 69 -12.50 9.79 13.94
C ILE A 69 -11.51 10.91 14.24
N ASP A 70 -11.25 11.78 13.26
CA ASP A 70 -10.37 12.93 13.47
C ASP A 70 -11.03 14.01 14.34
N THR A 71 -10.22 14.94 14.85
CA THR A 71 -10.71 16.03 15.71
C THR A 71 -11.63 17.02 14.98
N GLN A 72 -11.67 16.95 13.65
CA GLN A 72 -12.52 17.79 12.81
C GLN A 72 -13.82 17.10 12.39
N PHE A 73 -14.03 15.83 12.80
CA PHE A 73 -15.15 14.99 12.41
C PHE A 73 -15.32 14.86 10.88
N ARG A 74 -14.21 14.99 10.13
CA ARG A 74 -14.21 14.87 8.66
C ARG A 74 -13.70 13.53 8.19
N THR A 75 -12.77 12.92 8.91
CA THR A 75 -12.20 11.63 8.53
C THR A 75 -12.62 10.56 9.53
N LEU A 76 -13.30 9.53 9.05
CA LEU A 76 -13.70 8.36 9.83
C LEU A 76 -12.97 7.12 9.29
N ARG A 77 -12.65 6.18 10.18
CA ARG A 77 -12.25 4.83 9.80
C ARG A 77 -13.18 3.83 10.45
N LEU A 78 -13.82 3.02 9.63
CA LEU A 78 -14.74 1.98 10.06
C LEU A 78 -14.10 0.61 9.85
N LYS A 79 -14.20 -0.28 10.83
CA LYS A 79 -13.85 -1.68 10.65
C LYS A 79 -14.98 -2.43 9.95
N ALA A 80 -14.61 -3.41 9.16
CA ALA A 80 -15.50 -4.43 8.63
C ALA A 80 -14.80 -5.78 8.73
N GLU A 81 -15.59 -6.83 8.80
CA GLU A 81 -15.11 -8.20 8.85
C GLU A 81 -15.77 -8.98 7.70
N ASP A 82 -14.99 -9.75 6.96
CA ASP A 82 -15.52 -10.61 5.90
C ASP A 82 -15.92 -12.00 6.42
N SER A 83 -16.34 -12.89 5.52
CA SER A 83 -16.80 -14.24 5.86
C SER A 83 -15.74 -15.14 6.49
N SER A 84 -14.45 -14.80 6.34
CA SER A 84 -13.32 -15.57 6.88
C SER A 84 -12.69 -14.87 8.10
N ALA A 85 -13.44 -13.97 8.74
CA ALA A 85 -13.03 -13.20 9.91
C ALA A 85 -11.83 -12.26 9.67
N ARG A 86 -11.54 -11.89 8.42
CA ARG A 86 -10.48 -10.93 8.12
C ARG A 86 -10.97 -9.52 8.36
N GLN A 87 -10.14 -8.72 9.02
CA GLN A 87 -10.44 -7.33 9.29
C GLN A 87 -10.04 -6.43 8.11
N HIS A 88 -10.97 -5.56 7.72
CA HIS A 88 -10.82 -4.57 6.67
C HIS A 88 -11.15 -3.18 7.21
N ILE A 89 -10.51 -2.14 6.68
CA ILE A 89 -10.70 -0.75 7.13
C ILE A 89 -11.22 0.09 5.98
N LEU A 90 -12.39 0.67 6.17
CA LEU A 90 -12.95 1.69 5.29
C LEU A 90 -12.63 3.07 5.84
N THR A 91 -11.86 3.86 5.08
CA THR A 91 -11.61 5.27 5.37
C THR A 91 -12.61 6.13 4.61
N ILE A 92 -13.35 6.96 5.33
CA ILE A 92 -14.37 7.88 4.80
C ILE A 92 -13.93 9.31 5.09
N LYS A 93 -13.81 10.14 4.06
CA LYS A 93 -13.56 11.58 4.18
C LYS A 93 -14.83 12.34 3.79
N LEU A 94 -15.49 12.90 4.79
CA LEU A 94 -16.65 13.76 4.66
C LEU A 94 -16.23 15.13 4.13
N LYS A 95 -16.91 15.56 3.07
CA LYS A 95 -16.70 16.87 2.47
C LYS A 95 -17.49 17.95 3.19
N SER A 96 -17.20 19.21 2.88
CA SER A 96 -17.80 20.38 3.54
C SER A 96 -19.33 20.46 3.41
N LYS A 97 -19.90 19.86 2.36
CA LYS A 97 -21.33 19.86 2.06
C LYS A 97 -22.01 18.51 2.32
N HIS A 98 -21.40 17.62 3.12
CA HIS A 98 -22.06 16.37 3.52
C HIS A 98 -23.39 16.65 4.25
N PRO A 99 -24.47 15.88 3.98
CA PRO A 99 -24.57 14.71 3.10
C PRO A 99 -24.87 15.01 1.62
N ALA A 100 -25.12 16.27 1.25
CA ALA A 100 -25.47 16.65 -0.12
C ALA A 100 -24.35 16.36 -1.13
N GLU A 101 -23.09 16.38 -0.69
CA GLU A 101 -21.94 15.95 -1.47
C GLU A 101 -21.42 14.60 -0.98
N ALA A 102 -21.12 13.71 -1.93
CA ALA A 102 -20.60 12.37 -1.64
C ALA A 102 -19.25 12.41 -0.92
N PRO A 103 -19.07 11.58 0.12
CA PRO A 103 -17.78 11.43 0.76
C PRO A 103 -16.77 10.72 -0.15
N GLU A 104 -15.49 10.95 0.10
CA GLU A 104 -14.42 10.17 -0.51
C GLU A 104 -14.16 8.92 0.34
N CYS A 105 -14.35 7.75 -0.26
CA CYS A 105 -14.16 6.46 0.40
C CYS A 105 -12.94 5.74 -0.18
N SER A 106 -12.14 5.13 0.68
CA SER A 106 -10.96 4.36 0.30
C SER A 106 -10.72 3.20 1.27
N ALA A 107 -10.20 2.10 0.73
CA ALA A 107 -9.83 0.90 1.48
C ALA A 107 -8.74 0.14 0.68
N ASP A 108 -8.00 -0.72 1.36
CA ASP A 108 -6.96 -1.56 0.74
C ASP A 108 -7.62 -2.70 -0.04
N LEU A 109 -8.13 -2.39 -1.23
CA LEU A 109 -8.83 -3.33 -2.11
C LEU A 109 -8.06 -3.53 -3.41
N PRO A 110 -8.10 -4.74 -3.99
CA PRO A 110 -7.45 -5.05 -5.25
C PRO A 110 -8.25 -4.54 -6.47
N VAL A 111 -9.42 -3.94 -6.23
CA VAL A 111 -10.30 -3.35 -7.23
C VAL A 111 -10.81 -1.99 -6.77
N PRO A 112 -11.19 -1.08 -7.68
CA PRO A 112 -11.75 0.21 -7.30
C PRO A 112 -13.02 0.06 -6.44
N LEU A 113 -13.09 0.82 -5.35
CA LEU A 113 -14.25 0.87 -4.46
C LEU A 113 -15.36 1.73 -5.09
N ALA A 114 -16.31 1.08 -5.76
CA ALA A 114 -17.48 1.75 -6.35
C ALA A 114 -18.63 1.76 -5.35
N LEU A 115 -18.91 2.94 -4.77
CA LEU A 115 -20.03 3.14 -3.84
C LEU A 115 -21.06 4.09 -4.46
N THR A 116 -22.33 3.77 -4.25
CA THR A 116 -23.44 4.65 -4.60
C THR A 116 -23.78 5.56 -3.42
N TRP A 117 -23.98 6.84 -3.72
CA TRP A 117 -24.31 7.86 -2.74
C TRP A 117 -25.40 8.80 -3.26
N THR A 118 -26.39 9.07 -2.43
CA THR A 118 -27.36 10.15 -2.61
C THR A 118 -27.39 11.05 -1.37
N ALA A 119 -28.05 12.21 -1.45
CA ALA A 119 -28.16 13.12 -0.30
C ALA A 119 -28.97 12.52 0.87
N GLN A 120 -29.66 11.39 0.66
CA GLN A 120 -30.40 10.64 1.67
C GLN A 120 -29.61 9.41 2.17
N SER A 121 -28.41 9.18 1.62
CA SER A 121 -27.57 8.07 2.06
C SER A 121 -26.98 8.31 3.44
N THR A 122 -26.67 7.21 4.13
CA THR A 122 -26.10 7.20 5.48
C THR A 122 -24.79 6.42 5.53
N LEU A 123 -24.03 6.61 6.59
CA LEU A 123 -22.84 5.79 6.87
C LEU A 123 -23.15 4.28 6.94
N GLU A 124 -24.34 3.89 7.39
CA GLU A 124 -24.80 2.49 7.38
C GLU A 124 -24.91 1.91 5.98
N GLN A 125 -25.46 2.68 5.03
CA GLN A 125 -25.58 2.25 3.65
C GLN A 125 -24.22 2.14 2.96
N ILE A 126 -23.29 3.05 3.27
CA ILE A 126 -21.89 2.95 2.82
C ILE A 126 -21.24 1.67 3.38
N HIS A 127 -21.40 1.40 4.68
CA HIS A 127 -20.82 0.23 5.33
C HIS A 127 -21.37 -1.07 4.76
N SER A 128 -22.68 -1.12 4.49
CA SER A 128 -23.35 -2.27 3.89
C SER A 128 -22.87 -2.54 2.47
N GLN A 129 -22.71 -1.50 1.64
CA GLN A 129 -22.13 -1.64 0.29
C GLN A 129 -20.66 -2.11 0.35
N PHE A 130 -19.89 -1.63 1.32
CA PHE A 130 -18.53 -2.09 1.54
C PHE A 130 -18.48 -3.57 1.91
N LEU A 131 -19.34 -4.04 2.83
CA LEU A 131 -19.45 -5.46 3.18
C LEU A 131 -19.78 -6.35 1.96
N LEU A 132 -20.66 -5.91 1.06
CA LEU A 132 -20.95 -6.63 -0.18
C LEU A 132 -19.72 -6.70 -1.10
N CYS A 133 -18.94 -5.62 -1.19
CA CYS A 133 -17.67 -5.61 -1.92
C CYS A 133 -16.68 -6.61 -1.31
N LEU A 134 -16.53 -6.64 0.02
CA LEU A 134 -15.66 -7.60 0.70
C LEU A 134 -16.10 -9.04 0.43
N GLN A 135 -17.40 -9.32 0.47
CA GLN A 135 -17.93 -10.65 0.19
C GLN A 135 -17.59 -11.12 -1.23
N SER A 136 -17.62 -10.21 -2.21
CA SER A 136 -17.25 -10.52 -3.60
C SER A 136 -15.77 -10.85 -3.80
N LEU A 137 -14.91 -10.44 -2.85
CA LEU A 137 -13.45 -10.64 -2.89
C LEU A 137 -12.96 -11.73 -1.93
N ALA A 138 -13.85 -12.37 -1.18
CA ALA A 138 -13.49 -13.35 -0.15
C ALA A 138 -12.63 -14.49 -0.71
N GLU A 139 -13.03 -15.05 -1.85
CA GLU A 139 -12.29 -16.14 -2.50
C GLU A 139 -10.90 -15.72 -3.00
N PHE A 140 -10.75 -14.46 -3.41
CA PHE A 140 -9.46 -13.90 -3.80
C PHE A 140 -8.49 -13.84 -2.61
N TRP A 141 -8.96 -13.38 -1.47
CA TRP A 141 -8.13 -13.37 -0.26
C TRP A 141 -7.90 -14.77 0.29
N ASP A 142 -8.83 -15.71 0.14
CA ASP A 142 -8.60 -17.11 0.52
C ASP A 142 -7.41 -17.73 -0.26
N VAL A 143 -7.33 -17.45 -1.57
CA VAL A 143 -6.20 -17.90 -2.41
C VAL A 143 -4.89 -17.27 -1.95
N LEU A 144 -4.86 -15.95 -1.71
CA LEU A 144 -3.65 -15.27 -1.29
C LEU A 144 -3.23 -15.65 0.14
N ASP A 145 -4.16 -15.84 1.06
CA ASP A 145 -3.86 -16.30 2.43
C ASP A 145 -3.22 -17.69 2.41
N GLU A 146 -3.68 -18.59 1.53
CA GLU A 146 -3.05 -19.90 1.36
C GLU A 146 -1.59 -19.77 0.88
N ILE A 147 -1.36 -18.94 -0.14
CA ILE A 147 -0.03 -18.68 -0.71
C ILE A 147 0.88 -18.05 0.35
N ASP A 148 0.42 -17.00 1.02
CA ASP A 148 1.18 -16.23 2.02
C ASP A 148 1.56 -17.08 3.23
N THR A 149 0.69 -18.02 3.63
CA THR A 149 0.93 -18.89 4.79
C THR A 149 1.85 -20.07 4.46
N LYS A 150 1.76 -20.61 3.24
CA LYS A 150 2.44 -21.86 2.87
C LYS A 150 3.71 -21.67 2.04
N THR A 151 4.04 -20.44 1.66
CA THR A 151 5.20 -20.16 0.79
C THR A 151 6.07 -19.02 1.32
N TRP A 152 7.28 -18.90 0.79
CA TRP A 152 8.20 -17.81 1.10
C TRP A 152 8.00 -16.63 0.14
N ILE A 153 7.31 -15.60 0.62
CA ILE A 153 7.05 -14.37 -0.14
C ILE A 153 8.28 -13.46 -0.11
N LEU A 154 8.81 -13.15 -1.30
CA LEU A 154 9.90 -12.20 -1.49
C LEU A 154 9.39 -10.77 -1.69
N GLU A 155 8.34 -10.61 -2.49
CA GLU A 155 7.71 -9.33 -2.81
C GLU A 155 6.18 -9.46 -2.94
N PRO A 156 5.40 -8.54 -2.35
CA PRO A 156 5.84 -7.52 -1.38
C PRO A 156 6.27 -8.15 -0.05
N GLU A 157 7.22 -7.51 0.67
CA GLU A 157 7.70 -8.03 1.97
C GLU A 157 6.60 -8.06 3.04
N LYS A 158 5.66 -7.12 2.95
CA LYS A 158 4.48 -7.02 3.81
C LYS A 158 3.27 -6.84 2.92
N PRO A 159 2.66 -7.93 2.46
CA PRO A 159 1.51 -7.84 1.57
C PRO A 159 0.32 -7.14 2.22
N SER A 160 -0.32 -6.26 1.46
CA SER A 160 -1.60 -5.62 1.78
C SER A 160 -2.75 -6.36 1.09
N ARG A 161 -3.99 -6.04 1.48
CA ARG A 161 -5.20 -6.61 0.87
C ARG A 161 -5.46 -6.11 -0.56
N SER A 162 -4.77 -5.04 -0.99
CA SER A 162 -4.77 -4.55 -2.37
C SER A 162 -3.74 -5.21 -3.28
N ASP A 163 -2.74 -5.91 -2.73
CA ASP A 163 -1.69 -6.52 -3.54
C ASP A 163 -2.18 -7.81 -4.20
N THR A 164 -2.28 -7.79 -5.53
CA THR A 164 -2.72 -8.91 -6.39
C THR A 164 -1.59 -9.87 -6.77
N MET A 165 -0.35 -9.48 -6.47
CA MET A 165 0.85 -10.13 -6.94
C MET A 165 1.66 -10.69 -5.78
N ARG A 166 2.26 -11.87 -5.97
CA ARG A 166 3.28 -12.45 -5.09
C ARG A 166 4.48 -12.91 -5.89
N ARG A 167 5.68 -12.48 -5.50
CA ARG A 167 6.93 -13.08 -5.92
C ARG A 167 7.33 -14.10 -4.86
N ILE A 168 7.33 -15.37 -5.24
CA ILE A 168 7.51 -16.52 -4.36
C ILE A 168 8.88 -17.14 -4.65
N ALA A 169 9.66 -17.44 -3.61
CA ALA A 169 10.91 -18.19 -3.78
C ALA A 169 10.61 -19.64 -4.18
N ILE A 170 11.34 -20.18 -5.16
CA ILE A 170 11.23 -21.59 -5.57
C ILE A 170 12.56 -22.34 -5.55
N GLY A 171 13.68 -21.63 -5.36
CA GLY A 171 15.01 -22.21 -5.24
C GLY A 171 16.07 -21.13 -5.13
N ASN A 172 17.35 -21.55 -5.18
CA ASN A 172 18.48 -20.62 -5.11
C ASN A 172 18.52 -19.73 -6.35
N ASN A 173 18.44 -18.41 -6.17
CA ASN A 173 18.43 -17.41 -7.26
C ASN A 173 17.28 -17.59 -8.27
N VAL A 174 16.21 -18.32 -7.92
CA VAL A 174 15.04 -18.51 -8.77
C VAL A 174 13.75 -18.24 -7.97
N SER A 175 12.87 -17.47 -8.58
CA SER A 175 11.58 -17.10 -8.01
C SER A 175 10.50 -17.12 -9.09
N ILE A 176 9.24 -17.25 -8.67
CA ILE A 176 8.08 -17.15 -9.54
C ILE A 176 7.25 -15.94 -9.13
N LYS A 177 6.93 -15.09 -10.09
CA LYS A 177 5.94 -14.03 -9.94
C LYS A 177 4.57 -14.58 -10.30
N VAL A 178 3.60 -14.48 -9.40
CA VAL A 178 2.21 -14.96 -9.56
C VAL A 178 1.27 -13.76 -9.40
N GLU A 179 0.45 -13.50 -10.41
CA GLU A 179 -0.56 -12.44 -10.43
C GLU A 179 -1.96 -13.07 -10.41
N VAL A 180 -2.72 -12.84 -9.35
CA VAL A 180 -4.07 -13.41 -9.17
C VAL A 180 -5.11 -12.36 -9.58
N ASP A 181 -6.02 -12.73 -10.50
CA ASP A 181 -7.16 -11.87 -10.85
C ASP A 181 -8.17 -11.81 -9.69
N PRO A 182 -8.45 -10.64 -9.10
CA PRO A 182 -9.40 -10.50 -8.00
C PRO A 182 -10.83 -10.92 -8.35
N ARG A 183 -11.20 -10.85 -9.64
CA ARG A 183 -12.56 -11.20 -10.11
C ARG A 183 -12.68 -12.68 -10.45
N HIS A 184 -11.55 -13.35 -10.70
CA HIS A 184 -11.53 -14.75 -11.08
C HIS A 184 -10.34 -15.48 -10.42
N PRO A 185 -10.28 -15.54 -9.08
CA PRO A 185 -9.08 -15.95 -8.34
C PRO A 185 -8.70 -17.43 -8.52
N LYS A 186 -9.66 -18.27 -8.94
CA LYS A 186 -9.43 -19.69 -9.29
C LYS A 186 -9.05 -19.92 -10.75
N MET A 187 -9.18 -18.89 -11.60
CA MET A 187 -8.62 -18.95 -12.95
C MET A 187 -7.09 -19.01 -12.85
N LEU A 188 -6.44 -19.38 -13.95
CA LEU A 188 -4.99 -19.48 -13.88
C LEU A 188 -4.40 -18.08 -13.68
N PRO A 189 -3.56 -17.86 -12.65
CA PRO A 189 -2.81 -16.63 -12.50
C PRO A 189 -1.75 -16.45 -13.59
N GLU A 190 -1.50 -15.21 -13.98
CA GLU A 190 -0.35 -14.90 -14.83
C GLU A 190 0.93 -15.18 -14.05
N CYS A 191 1.81 -16.02 -14.61
CA CYS A 191 3.02 -16.48 -13.93
C CYS A 191 4.28 -16.20 -14.76
N CYS A 192 5.32 -15.67 -14.11
CA CYS A 192 6.61 -15.39 -14.74
C CYS A 192 7.75 -15.92 -13.86
N LEU A 193 8.56 -16.83 -14.40
CA LEU A 193 9.79 -17.29 -13.74
C LEU A 193 10.88 -16.23 -13.87
N LEU A 194 11.61 -16.01 -12.79
CA LEU A 194 12.70 -15.04 -12.68
C LEU A 194 13.92 -15.76 -12.10
N GLY A 195 15.05 -15.74 -12.82
CA GLY A 195 16.29 -16.41 -12.42
C GLY A 195 17.10 -16.91 -13.62
N ALA A 196 18.21 -17.61 -13.35
CA ALA A 196 19.00 -18.27 -14.39
C ALA A 196 18.18 -19.38 -15.07
N GLU A 197 18.27 -19.47 -16.40
CA GLU A 197 17.66 -20.49 -17.29
C GLU A 197 16.14 -20.39 -17.63
N HIS A 198 15.35 -19.45 -17.10
CA HIS A 198 13.88 -19.50 -17.34
C HIS A 198 13.24 -18.15 -17.68
N GLY A 199 13.63 -17.55 -18.81
CA GLY A 199 12.88 -16.46 -19.43
C GLY A 199 11.67 -16.97 -20.21
N GLY A 200 10.65 -17.48 -19.52
CA GLY A 200 9.44 -18.02 -20.14
C GLY A 200 8.18 -17.78 -19.31
N SER A 201 7.05 -17.53 -19.99
CA SER A 201 5.72 -17.79 -19.42
C SER A 201 5.73 -19.24 -18.93
N CYS A 202 5.30 -19.51 -17.68
CA CYS A 202 5.12 -20.89 -17.23
C CYS A 202 4.24 -21.60 -18.27
N LEU A 203 4.64 -22.76 -18.79
CA LEU A 203 3.88 -23.50 -19.79
C LEU A 203 2.71 -24.22 -19.10
N TRP A 204 1.73 -23.44 -18.61
CA TRP A 204 0.75 -23.85 -17.59
C TRP A 204 -0.51 -24.51 -18.15
N SER A 205 -0.72 -24.49 -19.47
CA SER A 205 -2.00 -24.85 -20.08
C SER A 205 -2.27 -26.37 -20.12
N ALA A 206 -1.28 -27.21 -19.82
CA ALA A 206 -1.44 -28.66 -19.77
C ALA A 206 -1.35 -29.16 -18.32
N GLY A 207 -2.47 -29.65 -17.76
CA GLY A 207 -2.45 -30.40 -16.49
C GLY A 207 -3.15 -29.77 -15.27
N ARG A 208 -3.86 -28.65 -15.43
CA ARG A 208 -4.59 -28.05 -14.31
C ARG A 208 -5.78 -28.90 -13.84
N ASN A 209 -5.95 -28.96 -12.52
CA ASN A 209 -7.17 -29.45 -11.89
C ASN A 209 -8.02 -28.25 -11.41
N PRO A 210 -9.21 -28.00 -12.01
CA PRO A 210 -10.12 -26.92 -11.60
C PRO A 210 -10.61 -27.03 -10.15
N ASP A 211 -10.66 -28.25 -9.61
CA ASP A 211 -11.12 -28.50 -8.25
C ASP A 211 -10.01 -28.28 -7.21
N SER A 212 -8.78 -28.04 -7.66
CA SER A 212 -7.61 -27.80 -6.81
C SER A 212 -7.32 -26.32 -6.61
N SER A 213 -6.69 -26.01 -5.48
CA SER A 213 -6.26 -24.64 -5.20
C SER A 213 -5.18 -24.16 -6.18
N VAL A 214 -4.99 -22.84 -6.26
CA VAL A 214 -3.93 -22.25 -7.10
C VAL A 214 -2.56 -22.76 -6.67
N LEU A 215 -2.29 -22.80 -5.37
CA LEU A 215 -1.00 -23.26 -4.85
C LEU A 215 -0.76 -24.74 -5.15
N HIS A 216 -1.77 -25.60 -5.05
CA HIS A 216 -1.63 -27.02 -5.40
C HIS A 216 -1.29 -27.20 -6.88
N ASN A 217 -2.02 -26.50 -7.76
CA ASN A 217 -1.72 -26.51 -9.19
C ASN A 217 -0.29 -26.00 -9.49
N LEU A 218 0.17 -24.94 -8.80
CA LEU A 218 1.54 -24.44 -8.96
C LEU A 218 2.57 -25.47 -8.51
N ARG A 219 2.30 -26.19 -7.42
CA ARG A 219 3.17 -27.27 -6.92
C ARG A 219 3.31 -28.40 -7.94
N ASP A 220 2.18 -28.87 -8.47
CA ASP A 220 2.14 -29.99 -9.40
C ASP A 220 2.83 -29.64 -10.73
N VAL A 221 2.60 -28.42 -11.24
CA VAL A 221 3.21 -27.97 -12.51
C VAL A 221 4.72 -27.74 -12.38
N LEU A 222 5.18 -27.23 -11.25
CA LEU A 222 6.60 -26.99 -11.02
C LEU A 222 7.34 -28.24 -10.54
N GLU A 223 6.61 -29.27 -10.10
CA GLU A 223 7.16 -30.50 -9.50
C GLU A 223 8.11 -30.21 -8.33
N ILE A 224 7.81 -29.18 -7.52
CA ILE A 224 8.60 -28.76 -6.36
C ILE A 224 7.81 -28.84 -5.07
N GLU A 225 8.52 -28.84 -3.94
CA GLU A 225 7.95 -28.40 -2.67
C GLU A 225 8.34 -26.93 -2.44
N PHE A 226 7.37 -26.09 -2.08
CA PHE A 226 7.62 -24.67 -1.89
C PHE A 226 8.41 -24.41 -0.60
N PRO A 227 9.46 -23.57 -0.65
CA PRO A 227 10.04 -22.99 0.54
C PRO A 227 9.00 -22.24 1.36
N SER A 228 9.09 -22.29 2.69
CA SER A 228 8.18 -21.61 3.60
C SER A 228 8.95 -21.07 4.81
N PRO A 229 8.38 -20.10 5.56
CA PRO A 229 8.97 -19.62 6.81
C PRO A 229 9.17 -20.71 7.88
N ALA A 230 8.49 -21.85 7.75
CA ALA A 230 8.66 -22.99 8.65
C ALA A 230 9.83 -23.92 8.24
N THR A 231 10.30 -23.83 6.99
CA THR A 231 11.31 -24.75 6.44
C THR A 231 12.63 -24.09 6.08
N HIS A 232 12.65 -22.76 5.92
CA HIS A 232 13.82 -22.01 5.47
C HIS A 232 14.04 -20.75 6.33
N GLU A 233 15.22 -20.15 6.23
CA GLU A 233 15.56 -18.88 6.87
C GLU A 233 15.65 -17.75 5.85
N LYS A 234 15.51 -16.50 6.33
CA LYS A 234 15.54 -15.32 5.45
C LYS A 234 16.89 -15.17 4.73
N SER A 235 17.98 -15.59 5.36
CA SER A 235 19.32 -15.59 4.77
C SER A 235 19.43 -16.45 3.51
N ASP A 236 18.59 -17.48 3.36
CA ASP A 236 18.68 -18.42 2.24
C ASP A 236 18.33 -17.75 0.90
N PHE A 237 17.55 -16.67 0.94
CA PHE A 237 17.06 -15.96 -0.25
C PHE A 237 17.57 -14.51 -0.36
N ASN A 238 18.34 -14.02 0.63
CA ASN A 238 18.88 -12.66 0.65
C ASN A 238 20.18 -12.54 -0.17
N VAL A 239 20.11 -12.79 -1.47
CA VAL A 239 21.30 -12.71 -2.33
C VAL A 239 21.52 -11.29 -2.81
N GLU A 240 22.70 -10.73 -2.53
CA GLU A 240 23.04 -9.35 -2.82
C GLU A 240 23.28 -9.10 -4.32
N CYS A 241 22.90 -7.91 -4.78
CA CYS A 241 23.21 -7.45 -6.13
C CYS A 241 24.72 -7.30 -6.33
N GLY A 242 25.25 -7.83 -7.42
CA GLY A 242 26.69 -7.73 -7.74
C GLY A 242 27.19 -6.33 -8.09
N ILE A 243 26.32 -5.32 -8.15
CA ILE A 243 26.72 -3.93 -8.46
C ILE A 243 26.65 -3.05 -7.21
N CYS A 244 25.53 -3.06 -6.50
CA CYS A 244 25.33 -2.21 -5.32
C CYS A 244 25.61 -2.91 -3.99
N TYR A 245 25.89 -4.22 -4.00
CA TYR A 245 26.18 -5.03 -2.80
C TYR A 245 25.09 -4.91 -1.73
N SER A 246 23.84 -4.75 -2.17
CA SER A 246 22.67 -4.73 -1.30
C SER A 246 21.66 -5.73 -1.80
N TYR A 247 20.96 -6.38 -0.87
CA TYR A 247 19.79 -7.18 -1.19
C TYR A 247 18.58 -6.31 -1.55
N ARG A 248 18.37 -5.19 -0.87
CA ARG A 248 17.26 -4.27 -1.17
C ARG A 248 17.77 -2.93 -1.68
N LEU A 249 17.29 -2.54 -2.85
CA LEU A 249 17.39 -1.17 -3.35
C LEU A 249 15.98 -0.59 -3.33
N GLU A 250 15.68 0.22 -2.31
CA GLU A 250 14.31 0.63 -1.97
C GLU A 250 13.40 -0.58 -1.73
N ALA A 251 12.36 -0.77 -2.54
CA ALA A 251 11.47 -1.92 -2.48
C ALA A 251 11.95 -3.12 -3.32
N ALA A 252 12.89 -2.91 -4.26
CA ALA A 252 13.29 -3.92 -5.23
C ALA A 252 14.39 -4.85 -4.71
N ILE A 253 14.32 -6.12 -5.12
CA ILE A 253 15.36 -7.13 -4.89
C ILE A 253 15.95 -7.60 -6.24
N PRO A 254 17.13 -8.25 -6.27
CA PRO A 254 17.72 -8.72 -7.51
C PRO A 254 16.79 -9.67 -8.26
N ASP A 255 16.62 -9.40 -9.55
CA ASP A 255 15.68 -10.09 -10.44
C ASP A 255 16.31 -10.45 -11.79
N GLN A 256 17.50 -9.91 -12.06
CA GLN A 256 18.31 -10.25 -13.22
C GLN A 256 19.47 -11.14 -12.79
N VAL A 257 19.67 -12.27 -13.44
CA VAL A 257 20.76 -13.20 -13.13
C VAL A 257 21.60 -13.42 -14.38
N CYS A 258 22.92 -13.51 -14.23
CA CYS A 258 23.77 -13.90 -15.34
C CYS A 258 23.42 -15.31 -15.81
N ASN A 259 23.18 -15.46 -17.12
CA ASN A 259 22.81 -16.74 -17.73
C ASN A 259 23.98 -17.74 -17.82
N ASP A 260 25.22 -17.33 -17.53
CA ASP A 260 26.34 -18.28 -17.49
C ASP A 260 26.25 -19.14 -16.21
N PRO A 261 26.14 -20.48 -16.32
CA PRO A 261 25.95 -21.36 -15.16
C PRO A 261 27.10 -21.34 -14.15
N HIS A 262 28.31 -20.91 -14.56
CA HIS A 262 29.46 -20.77 -13.67
C HIS A 262 29.53 -19.40 -12.99
N CYS A 263 28.71 -18.44 -13.43
CA CYS A 263 28.63 -17.10 -12.88
C CYS A 263 27.42 -16.94 -11.97
N GLY A 264 26.20 -17.05 -12.51
CA GLY A 264 24.95 -16.95 -11.75
C GLY A 264 24.79 -15.69 -10.89
N GLN A 265 25.59 -14.63 -11.10
CA GLN A 265 25.56 -13.43 -10.28
C GLN A 265 24.22 -12.69 -10.46
N PRO A 266 23.49 -12.38 -9.37
CA PRO A 266 22.26 -11.60 -9.46
C PRO A 266 22.53 -10.10 -9.42
N PHE A 267 21.63 -9.35 -10.05
CA PHE A 267 21.63 -7.89 -10.14
C PHE A 267 20.20 -7.37 -10.01
N HIS A 268 20.03 -6.19 -9.40
CA HIS A 268 18.81 -5.41 -9.60
C HIS A 268 18.72 -4.98 -11.06
N GLN A 269 17.53 -5.07 -11.65
CA GLN A 269 17.26 -4.54 -12.99
C GLN A 269 17.76 -3.11 -13.19
N ALA A 270 17.51 -2.22 -12.22
CA ALA A 270 17.95 -0.82 -12.27
C ALA A 270 19.48 -0.70 -12.27
N CYS A 271 20.17 -1.43 -11.38
CA CYS A 271 21.63 -1.41 -11.32
C CYS A 271 22.26 -1.92 -12.62
N LEU A 272 21.77 -3.03 -13.16
CA LEU A 272 22.29 -3.62 -14.39
C LEU A 272 22.00 -2.71 -15.60
N TYR A 273 20.82 -2.09 -15.66
CA TYR A 273 20.48 -1.12 -16.70
C TYR A 273 21.42 0.10 -16.67
N GLU A 274 21.61 0.71 -15.50
CA GLU A 274 22.52 1.84 -15.32
C GLU A 274 23.97 1.49 -15.68
N TRP A 275 24.41 0.29 -15.33
CA TRP A 275 25.73 -0.21 -15.70
C TRP A 275 25.87 -0.38 -17.22
N LEU A 276 24.98 -1.13 -17.86
CA LEU A 276 25.09 -1.44 -19.29
C LEU A 276 24.95 -0.20 -20.16
N ARG A 277 24.05 0.73 -19.83
CA ARG A 277 23.87 1.95 -20.64
C ARG A 277 25.09 2.88 -20.63
N ALA A 278 25.97 2.76 -19.63
CA ALA A 278 27.20 3.54 -19.54
C ALA A 278 28.35 2.99 -20.42
N LEU A 279 28.22 1.76 -20.93
CA LEU A 279 29.27 1.11 -21.73
C LEU A 279 29.09 1.36 -23.23
N PRO A 280 30.16 1.72 -23.97
CA PRO A 280 30.09 1.92 -25.42
C PRO A 280 29.91 0.60 -26.21
N THR A 281 30.19 -0.54 -25.58
CA THR A 281 30.03 -1.88 -26.14
C THR A 281 28.59 -2.38 -26.08
N SER A 282 27.75 -1.79 -25.24
CA SER A 282 26.35 -2.17 -25.13
C SER A 282 25.57 -1.80 -26.39
N ARG A 283 24.51 -2.56 -26.65
CA ARG A 283 23.56 -2.33 -27.75
C ARG A 283 22.16 -2.23 -27.16
N GLN A 284 21.33 -1.35 -27.71
CA GLN A 284 19.94 -1.25 -27.33
C GLN A 284 19.06 -1.62 -28.52
N SER A 285 18.04 -2.43 -28.27
CA SER A 285 16.96 -2.70 -29.21
C SER A 285 15.63 -2.62 -28.47
N PHE A 286 14.76 -1.72 -28.92
CA PHE A 286 13.51 -1.38 -28.23
C PHE A 286 13.74 -1.06 -26.74
N SER A 287 13.08 -1.81 -25.85
CA SER A 287 13.18 -1.71 -24.40
C SER A 287 14.16 -2.70 -23.78
N ILE A 288 15.07 -3.29 -24.56
CA ILE A 288 16.07 -4.26 -24.08
C ILE A 288 17.47 -3.73 -24.38
N VAL A 289 18.33 -3.74 -23.35
CA VAL A 289 19.77 -3.47 -23.46
C VAL A 289 20.53 -4.78 -23.42
N PHE A 290 21.47 -4.94 -24.33
CA PHE A 290 22.35 -6.09 -24.49
C PHE A 290 23.78 -5.65 -24.19
N GLY A 291 24.49 -6.44 -23.41
CA GLY A 291 25.91 -6.19 -23.12
C GLY A 291 26.56 -7.39 -22.47
N GLU A 292 27.58 -7.12 -21.66
CA GLU A 292 28.39 -8.15 -21.01
C GLU A 292 28.24 -8.10 -19.49
N CYS A 293 28.19 -9.26 -18.86
CA CYS A 293 28.11 -9.40 -17.41
C CYS A 293 29.34 -8.76 -16.73
N PRO A 294 29.17 -7.92 -15.68
CA PRO A 294 30.28 -7.29 -14.99
C PRO A 294 31.29 -8.27 -14.37
N TYR A 295 30.90 -9.53 -14.14
CA TYR A 295 31.70 -10.53 -13.43
C TYR A 295 32.41 -11.52 -14.35
N CYS A 296 31.75 -11.98 -15.42
CA CYS A 296 32.29 -13.03 -16.29
C CYS A 296 32.43 -12.62 -17.76
N SER A 297 32.05 -11.39 -18.11
CA SER A 297 32.05 -10.85 -19.47
C SER A 297 31.22 -11.64 -20.49
N LYS A 298 30.38 -12.58 -20.04
CA LYS A 298 29.44 -13.31 -20.90
C LYS A 298 28.23 -12.43 -21.26
N PRO A 299 27.57 -12.68 -22.40
CA PRO A 299 26.39 -11.93 -22.79
C PRO A 299 25.30 -11.92 -21.71
N ILE A 300 24.77 -10.74 -21.42
CA ILE A 300 23.63 -10.53 -20.51
C ILE A 300 22.70 -9.47 -21.10
N THR A 301 21.41 -9.56 -20.77
CA THR A 301 20.40 -8.59 -21.22
C THR A 301 19.62 -8.06 -20.04
N VAL A 302 19.09 -6.86 -20.19
CA VAL A 302 18.21 -6.24 -19.18
C VAL A 302 17.12 -5.44 -19.86
N LYS A 303 15.89 -5.56 -19.35
CA LYS A 303 14.77 -4.71 -19.78
C LYS A 303 14.90 -3.33 -19.15
N MET A 304 14.56 -2.30 -19.92
CA MET A 304 14.38 -0.94 -19.40
C MET A 304 13.16 -0.93 -18.48
N ALA A 305 13.27 -0.27 -17.33
CA ALA A 305 12.12 -0.11 -16.44
C ALA A 305 11.06 0.72 -17.16
N ALA A 306 9.81 0.27 -17.14
CA ALA A 306 8.70 1.15 -17.52
C ALA A 306 8.69 2.31 -16.52
N GLN A 307 8.77 3.56 -16.99
CA GLN A 307 8.51 4.70 -16.13
C GLN A 307 7.08 4.56 -15.62
N LYS A 308 6.91 4.42 -14.29
CA LYS A 308 5.59 4.59 -13.67
C LYS A 308 5.19 6.04 -13.92
N SER A 309 4.27 6.25 -14.85
CA SER A 309 3.60 7.53 -15.11
C SER A 309 2.67 7.88 -13.96
#